data_AF-A0A937F7K2-F1
#
_entry.id   AF-A0A937F7K2-F1
#
_cell.length_a   1.000
_cell.length_b   1.000
_cell.length_c   1.000
_cell.angle_alpha   90.00
_cell.angle_beta   90.00
_cell.angle_gamma   90.00
#
_symmetry.space_group_name_H-M   'P 1'
#
loop_
_entity.id
_entity.type
_entity.pdbx_description
1 polymer ?
#
loop_
_entity_poly.entity_id
_entity_poly.type
_entity_poly.pdbx_seq_one_letter_code
_entity_poly.pdbx_strand_id
1 'polypeptide(L)'
;MKYALIYMILLLSANITLINAGYAQVRDQRVTIYKYNPEEKDSTLIATRIYIGDSLISESGKFYWSLPIKSEFIDETIIDAAREQNPYESFDSLLCETGGASAWNKYEISFDEKKRPKMAYHYKAYYEKYDDEGNAYYAESPDYTLGEKIIFIYTKHGYVEKAYANDQLIEKIEKYYGTNGKLIKERWKAYDEYNYLIIYH
;
A
#
# COMPACT_ATOMS: atom_id res chain seq x y z
N MET A 1 44.27 21.28 -46.12
CA MET A 1 44.39 20.20 -45.12
C MET A 1 43.13 20.29 -44.26
N LYS A 2 42.03 19.54 -44.45
CA LYS A 2 41.82 18.11 -44.76
C LYS A 2 42.32 17.17 -43.63
N TYR A 3 41.32 16.62 -42.93
CA TYR A 3 41.25 15.38 -42.12
C TYR A 3 41.77 15.37 -40.67
N ALA A 4 40.82 15.35 -39.72
CA ALA A 4 40.57 14.32 -38.70
C ALA A 4 39.65 14.97 -37.63
N LEU A 5 38.33 14.74 -37.49
CA LEU A 5 37.48 13.55 -37.59
C LEU A 5 38.11 12.30 -36.99
N ILE A 6 37.39 11.69 -36.04
CA ILE A 6 37.66 10.43 -35.33
C ILE A 6 38.53 10.63 -34.08
N TYR A 7 37.90 10.99 -32.96
CA TYR A 7 38.07 10.35 -31.63
C TYR A 7 37.23 11.10 -30.59
N MET A 8 35.90 11.10 -30.76
CA MET A 8 34.95 11.22 -29.64
C MET A 8 33.60 10.60 -30.01
N ILE A 9 33.68 9.45 -30.68
CA ILE A 9 32.60 8.48 -30.85
C ILE A 9 33.18 7.17 -30.33
N LEU A 10 33.05 6.94 -29.02
CA LEU A 10 33.12 5.64 -28.35
C LEU A 10 32.90 5.87 -26.85
N LEU A 11 31.62 6.06 -26.52
CA LEU A 11 30.94 5.74 -25.24
C LEU A 11 29.47 6.21 -25.26
N LEU A 12 29.05 6.89 -26.34
CA LEU A 12 27.65 7.23 -26.65
C LEU A 12 27.00 6.24 -27.64
N SER A 13 27.41 4.98 -27.57
CA SER A 13 26.82 3.86 -28.32
C SER A 13 26.52 2.69 -27.37
N ALA A 14 25.70 2.95 -26.37
CA ALA A 14 24.67 2.00 -25.95
C ALA A 14 23.34 2.62 -26.38
N ASN A 15 22.94 2.23 -27.57
CA ASN A 15 21.76 2.65 -28.29
C ASN A 15 20.54 2.91 -27.41
N ILE A 16 20.02 4.13 -27.53
CA ILE A 16 18.59 4.40 -27.67
C ILE A 16 17.98 3.29 -28.52
N THR A 17 17.06 2.50 -27.97
CA THR A 17 15.82 1.99 -28.60
C THR A 17 15.24 0.89 -27.71
N LEU A 18 13.94 1.01 -27.43
CA LEU A 18 13.04 0.16 -26.63
C LEU A 18 13.10 0.48 -25.13
N ILE A 19 12.17 1.26 -24.59
CA ILE A 19 10.76 0.83 -24.44
C ILE A 19 10.74 -0.66 -24.09
N ASN A 20 11.39 -1.01 -23.00
CA ASN A 20 10.82 -1.95 -22.07
C ASN A 20 10.29 -1.06 -20.92
N ALA A 21 9.05 -0.53 -20.91
CA ALA A 21 7.81 -1.26 -21.14
C ALA A 21 8.03 -2.76 -20.99
N GLY A 22 8.75 -3.14 -19.93
CA GLY A 22 8.54 -4.43 -19.35
C GLY A 22 7.08 -4.40 -18.95
N TYR A 23 6.20 -4.83 -19.86
CA TYR A 23 5.49 -6.06 -19.58
C TYR A 23 6.48 -6.90 -18.78
N ALA A 24 6.43 -6.76 -17.45
CA ALA A 24 6.75 -7.89 -16.62
C ALA A 24 6.06 -9.02 -17.36
N GLN A 25 6.82 -9.99 -17.87
CA GLN A 25 6.20 -11.26 -18.16
C GLN A 25 5.45 -11.57 -16.87
N VAL A 26 4.14 -11.33 -16.88
CA VAL A 26 3.26 -11.64 -15.77
C VAL A 26 3.29 -13.14 -15.82
N ARG A 27 4.33 -13.71 -15.18
CA ARG A 27 4.45 -15.15 -15.08
C ARG A 27 3.16 -15.59 -14.44
N ASP A 28 2.54 -16.59 -15.05
CA ASP A 28 1.28 -17.12 -14.58
C ASP A 28 1.35 -17.31 -13.07
N GLN A 29 0.67 -16.44 -12.33
CA GLN A 29 0.74 -16.43 -10.88
C GLN A 29 -0.59 -16.96 -10.39
N ARG A 30 -0.55 -18.19 -9.88
CA ARG A 30 -1.71 -18.72 -9.17
C ARG A 30 -1.71 -18.11 -7.78
N VAL A 31 -2.87 -17.63 -7.36
CA VAL A 31 -3.12 -17.11 -6.02
C VAL A 31 -4.31 -17.83 -5.43
N THR A 32 -4.13 -18.36 -4.22
CA THR A 32 -5.21 -19.01 -3.46
C THR A 32 -5.55 -18.15 -2.26
N ILE A 33 -6.84 -17.83 -2.09
CA ILE A 33 -7.32 -16.92 -1.05
C ILE A 33 -8.30 -17.67 -0.15
N TYR A 34 -8.00 -17.70 1.14
CA TYR A 34 -8.85 -18.26 2.18
C TYR A 34 -9.37 -17.15 3.10
N LYS A 35 -10.61 -17.27 3.56
CA LYS A 35 -11.15 -16.50 4.69
C LYS A 35 -11.25 -17.42 5.89
N TYR A 36 -10.69 -17.01 7.02
CA TYR A 36 -10.76 -17.73 8.28
C TYR A 36 -11.87 -17.16 9.17
N ASN A 37 -12.42 -17.99 10.05
CA ASN A 37 -13.23 -17.50 11.17
C ASN A 37 -12.35 -16.70 12.16
N PRO A 38 -12.95 -15.91 13.08
CA PRO A 38 -12.17 -15.13 14.05
C PRO A 38 -11.22 -15.97 14.93
N GLU A 39 -11.59 -17.22 15.22
CA GLU A 39 -10.78 -18.15 16.02
C GLU A 39 -9.64 -18.85 15.24
N GLU A 40 -9.54 -18.63 13.93
CA GLU A 40 -8.61 -19.28 13.00
C GLU A 40 -8.70 -20.82 12.92
N LYS A 41 -9.79 -21.42 13.38
CA LYS A 41 -9.95 -22.89 13.38
C LYS A 41 -10.43 -23.41 12.03
N ASP A 42 -11.29 -22.64 11.37
CA ASP A 42 -11.91 -23.02 10.11
C ASP A 42 -11.59 -21.99 9.03
N SER A 43 -11.49 -22.46 7.79
CA SER A 43 -11.26 -21.62 6.62
C SER A 43 -12.15 -21.99 5.45
N THR A 44 -12.64 -20.99 4.73
CA THR A 44 -13.36 -21.14 3.47
C THR A 44 -12.46 -20.68 2.33
N LEU A 45 -12.28 -21.53 1.30
CA LEU A 45 -11.66 -21.10 0.05
C LEU A 45 -12.57 -20.07 -0.61
N ILE A 46 -12.10 -18.84 -0.73
CA ILE A 46 -12.86 -17.74 -1.34
C ILE A 46 -12.65 -17.74 -2.85
N ALA A 47 -11.39 -17.86 -3.28
CA ALA A 47 -11.05 -17.85 -4.69
C ALA A 47 -9.70 -18.54 -4.94
N THR A 48 -9.60 -19.15 -6.11
CA THR A 48 -8.31 -19.39 -6.76
C THR A 48 -8.26 -18.53 -8.00
N ARG A 49 -7.33 -17.58 -8.03
CA ARG A 49 -7.10 -16.72 -9.19
C ARG A 49 -5.85 -17.19 -9.91
N ILE A 50 -5.91 -17.24 -11.22
CA ILE A 50 -4.72 -17.43 -12.05
C ILE A 50 -4.53 -16.13 -12.80
N TYR A 51 -3.49 -15.38 -12.46
CA TYR A 51 -3.05 -14.24 -13.24
C TYR A 51 -2.25 -14.79 -14.41
N ILE A 52 -2.93 -15.16 -15.49
CA ILE A 52 -2.23 -15.58 -16.71
C ILE A 52 -1.66 -14.32 -17.34
N GLY A 53 -0.38 -14.35 -17.73
CA GLY A 53 0.23 -13.27 -18.53
C GLY A 53 -0.27 -13.21 -19.96
N ASP A 54 -1.49 -13.71 -20.22
CA ASP A 54 -2.13 -13.83 -21.50
C ASP A 54 -3.54 -13.26 -21.40
N SER A 55 -3.89 -12.40 -22.36
CA SER A 55 -5.07 -11.52 -22.41
C SER A 55 -6.44 -12.22 -22.46
N LEU A 56 -6.48 -13.55 -22.37
CA LEU A 56 -7.61 -14.35 -22.85
C LEU A 56 -8.47 -15.04 -21.77
N ILE A 57 -8.07 -15.05 -20.50
CA ILE A 57 -8.80 -15.85 -19.49
C ILE A 57 -8.93 -15.08 -18.18
N SER A 58 -10.14 -14.58 -17.91
CA SER A 58 -10.57 -14.15 -16.58
C SER A 58 -11.78 -14.99 -16.17
N GLU A 59 -11.55 -16.11 -15.49
CA GLU A 59 -12.63 -16.89 -14.91
C GLU A 59 -12.99 -16.33 -13.53
N SER A 60 -14.26 -15.93 -13.44
CA SER A 60 -15.06 -15.49 -12.29
C SER A 60 -14.42 -15.51 -10.90
N GLY A 61 -14.34 -14.31 -10.32
CA GLY A 61 -14.26 -14.07 -8.89
C GLY A 61 -13.85 -12.62 -8.64
N LYS A 62 -14.80 -11.70 -8.47
CA LYS A 62 -14.52 -10.30 -8.13
C LYS A 62 -14.17 -10.19 -6.65
N PHE A 63 -12.93 -10.46 -6.29
CA PHE A 63 -12.30 -9.94 -5.08
C PHE A 63 -12.06 -8.44 -5.30
N TYR A 64 -12.69 -7.62 -4.47
CA TYR A 64 -12.73 -6.15 -4.54
C TYR A 64 -11.50 -5.46 -3.92
N TRP A 65 -10.54 -6.24 -3.41
CA TRP A 65 -9.31 -5.72 -2.79
C TRP A 65 -8.11 -5.97 -3.70
N SER A 66 -7.21 -4.99 -3.80
CA SER A 66 -5.99 -5.09 -4.59
C SER A 66 -5.06 -6.16 -4.03
N LEU A 67 -4.50 -7.00 -4.90
CA LEU A 67 -3.38 -7.88 -4.57
C LEU A 67 -2.09 -7.31 -5.19
N PRO A 68 -0.96 -7.29 -4.46
CA PRO A 68 -0.81 -7.69 -3.04
C PRO A 68 -1.57 -6.76 -2.09
N ILE A 69 -1.87 -7.24 -0.87
CA ILE A 69 -2.64 -6.47 0.11
C ILE A 69 -1.87 -5.21 0.51
N LYS A 70 -2.58 -4.09 0.55
CA LYS A 70 -2.09 -2.80 1.05
C LYS A 70 -2.93 -2.42 2.26
N SER A 71 -2.36 -1.64 3.18
CA SER A 71 -3.15 -1.08 4.28
C SER A 71 -4.14 -0.06 3.73
N GLU A 72 -5.29 0.02 4.39
CA GLU A 72 -6.29 1.06 4.11
C GLU A 72 -5.83 2.45 4.59
N PHE A 73 -4.84 2.51 5.48
CA PHE A 73 -4.34 3.75 6.08
C PHE A 73 -3.07 4.27 5.42
N ILE A 74 -2.25 3.38 4.85
CA ILE A 74 -0.98 3.78 4.23
C ILE A 74 -0.59 2.84 3.11
N ASP A 75 -0.05 3.39 2.03
CA ASP A 75 0.49 2.62 0.93
C ASP A 75 1.84 3.16 0.44
N GLU A 76 2.46 2.45 -0.50
CA GLU A 76 3.77 2.83 -1.05
C GLU A 76 3.77 4.23 -1.67
N THR A 77 2.64 4.70 -2.23
CA THR A 77 2.52 6.04 -2.80
C THR A 77 2.69 7.10 -1.71
N ILE A 78 2.04 6.92 -0.56
CA ILE A 78 2.16 7.79 0.61
C ILE A 78 3.58 7.72 1.19
N ILE A 79 4.14 6.50 1.30
CA ILE A 79 5.50 6.30 1.82
C ILE A 79 6.52 7.02 0.95
N ASP A 80 6.43 6.89 -0.37
CA ASP A 80 7.35 7.51 -1.32
C ASP A 80 7.23 9.04 -1.30
N ALA A 81 6.00 9.58 -1.29
CA ALA A 81 5.79 11.02 -1.15
C ALA A 81 6.39 11.56 0.17
N ALA A 82 6.21 10.82 1.27
CA ALA A 82 6.74 11.19 2.57
C ALA A 82 8.27 11.11 2.69
N ARG A 83 8.97 10.44 1.75
CA ARG A 83 10.45 10.48 1.69
C ARG A 83 10.96 11.82 1.18
N GLU A 84 10.21 12.44 0.28
CA GLU A 84 10.55 13.72 -0.33
C GLU A 84 10.08 14.89 0.55
N GLN A 85 8.97 14.70 1.26
CA GLN A 85 8.35 15.72 2.11
C GLN A 85 7.77 15.10 3.38
N ASN A 86 8.41 15.34 4.53
CA ASN A 86 7.96 14.85 5.84
C ASN A 86 7.77 16.02 6.81
N PRO A 87 6.54 16.33 7.28
CA PRO A 87 5.30 15.58 7.04
C PRO A 87 4.80 15.67 5.60
N TYR A 88 4.15 14.60 5.12
CA TYR A 88 3.42 14.58 3.84
C TYR A 88 1.95 14.88 4.11
N GLU A 89 1.38 15.82 3.36
CA GLU A 89 -0.02 16.20 3.47
C GLU A 89 -0.74 15.97 2.14
N SER A 90 -1.95 15.41 2.23
CA SER A 90 -2.83 15.21 1.08
C SER A 90 -4.26 15.59 1.41
N PHE A 91 -4.92 16.19 0.42
CA PHE A 91 -6.34 16.49 0.43
C PHE A 91 -7.07 15.42 -0.36
N ASP A 92 -8.10 14.81 0.23
CA ASP A 92 -8.96 13.87 -0.48
C ASP A 92 -10.25 14.58 -0.91
N SER A 93 -10.27 14.97 -2.19
CA SER A 93 -11.38 15.72 -2.79
C SER A 93 -12.65 14.90 -2.99
N LEU A 94 -12.58 13.56 -2.90
CA LEU A 94 -13.75 12.68 -3.09
C LEU A 94 -14.61 12.59 -1.82
N LEU A 95 -14.15 13.18 -0.71
CA LEU A 95 -14.84 13.16 0.58
C LEU A 95 -15.98 14.16 0.72
N CYS A 96 -16.02 15.20 -0.13
CA CYS A 96 -17.11 16.18 -0.12
C CYS A 96 -18.51 15.56 -0.37
N GLU A 97 -18.57 14.30 -0.82
CA GLU A 97 -19.81 13.63 -1.22
C GLU A 97 -20.34 12.62 -0.19
N THR A 98 -19.57 12.22 0.84
CA THR A 98 -19.88 11.00 1.64
C THR A 98 -20.05 11.18 3.14
N GLY A 99 -19.94 12.40 3.69
CA GLY A 99 -20.34 12.70 5.08
C GLY A 99 -19.71 11.77 6.13
N GLY A 100 -18.47 12.05 6.55
CA GLY A 100 -17.90 11.44 7.76
C GLY A 100 -16.44 10.97 7.72
N ALA A 101 -15.70 11.16 6.62
CA ALA A 101 -14.26 10.88 6.57
C ALA A 101 -13.43 12.18 6.42
N SER A 102 -12.18 12.16 6.90
CA SER A 102 -11.34 13.36 7.09
C SER A 102 -10.85 13.96 5.78
N ALA A 103 -11.24 15.21 5.49
CA ALA A 103 -10.88 15.95 4.28
C ALA A 103 -9.36 16.08 4.06
N TRP A 104 -8.59 16.13 5.14
CA TRP A 104 -7.13 16.25 5.10
C TRP A 104 -6.45 15.10 5.83
N ASN A 105 -5.42 14.55 5.18
CA ASN A 105 -4.55 13.53 5.74
C ASN A 105 -3.14 14.12 5.88
N LYS A 106 -2.50 13.86 7.02
CA LYS A 106 -1.08 14.18 7.24
C LYS A 106 -0.36 12.95 7.73
N TYR A 107 0.82 12.68 7.18
CA TYR A 107 1.65 11.53 7.52
C TYR A 107 3.01 11.99 8.02
N GLU A 108 3.37 11.53 9.21
CA GLU A 108 4.73 11.67 9.76
C GLU A 108 5.38 10.29 9.82
N ILE A 109 6.31 10.01 8.90
CA ILE A 109 6.94 8.69 8.77
C ILE A 109 8.39 8.73 9.26
N SER A 110 8.74 7.79 10.12
CA SER A 110 10.11 7.52 10.52
C SER A 110 10.67 6.32 9.75
N PHE A 111 11.96 6.37 9.41
CA PHE A 111 12.65 5.33 8.67
C PHE A 111 13.79 4.72 9.49
N ASP A 112 14.14 3.47 9.22
CA ASP A 112 15.32 2.81 9.79
C ASP A 112 16.62 3.18 9.04
N GLU A 113 17.76 2.66 9.50
CA GLU A 113 19.08 2.90 8.88
C GLU A 113 19.17 2.44 7.41
N LYS A 114 18.32 1.49 7.01
CA LYS A 114 18.19 1.01 5.63
C LYS A 114 17.15 1.79 4.84
N LYS A 115 16.68 2.93 5.38
CA LYS A 115 15.63 3.78 4.81
C LYS A 115 14.29 3.06 4.62
N ARG A 116 13.98 2.03 5.41
CA ARG A 116 12.68 1.35 5.38
C ARG A 116 11.73 2.00 6.39
N PRO A 117 10.44 2.18 6.09
CA PRO A 117 9.51 2.80 7.05
C PRO A 117 9.47 1.97 8.32
N LYS A 118 9.59 2.61 9.48
CA LYS A 118 9.60 1.96 10.80
C LYS A 118 8.30 2.22 11.55
N MET A 119 7.81 3.45 11.46
CA MET A 119 6.57 3.88 12.11
C MET A 119 6.02 5.08 11.36
N ALA A 120 4.70 5.15 11.21
CA ALA A 120 3.98 6.29 10.67
C ALA A 120 2.90 6.75 11.65
N TYR A 121 2.72 8.05 11.77
CA TYR A 121 1.55 8.65 12.40
C TYR A 121 0.69 9.26 11.29
N HIS A 122 -0.55 8.78 11.19
CA HIS A 122 -1.55 9.26 10.26
C HIS A 122 -2.53 10.15 11.02
N TYR A 123 -2.49 11.44 10.71
CA TYR A 123 -3.40 12.43 11.27
C TYR A 123 -4.49 12.78 10.28
N LYS A 124 -5.67 13.07 10.83
CA LYS A 124 -6.91 13.33 10.13
C LYS A 124 -7.46 14.67 10.57
N ALA A 125 -7.87 15.50 9.62
CA ALA A 125 -8.61 16.73 9.90
C ALA A 125 -9.89 16.78 9.06
N TYR A 126 -10.98 17.17 9.72
CA TYR A 126 -12.29 17.35 9.11
C TYR A 126 -12.50 18.81 8.72
N TYR A 127 -13.22 19.02 7.62
CA TYR A 127 -13.54 20.36 7.12
C TYR A 127 -14.74 20.96 7.86
N GLU A 128 -15.74 20.13 8.18
CA GLU A 128 -16.93 20.47 8.96
C GLU A 128 -16.73 20.10 10.43
N LYS A 129 -17.05 21.04 11.32
CA LYS A 129 -17.09 20.87 12.78
C LYS A 129 -18.47 21.30 13.29
N TYR A 130 -18.82 20.90 14.51
CA TYR A 130 -20.04 21.32 15.18
C TYR A 130 -19.69 22.09 16.45
N ASP A 131 -20.38 23.21 16.70
CA ASP A 131 -20.27 23.93 17.97
C ASP A 131 -21.01 23.19 19.11
N ASP A 132 -20.91 23.70 20.33
CA ASP A 132 -21.57 23.12 21.52
C ASP A 132 -23.12 23.09 21.41
N GLU A 133 -23.68 23.84 20.46
CA GLU A 133 -25.11 23.94 20.16
C GLU A 133 -25.52 23.00 19.01
N GLY A 134 -24.56 22.32 18.39
CA GLY A 134 -24.77 21.39 17.28
C GLY A 134 -24.87 22.07 15.91
N ASN A 135 -24.51 23.34 15.77
CA ASN A 135 -24.47 24.02 14.46
C ASN A 135 -23.17 23.70 13.73
N ALA A 136 -23.28 23.35 12.45
CA ALA A 136 -22.14 23.10 11.59
C ALA A 136 -21.39 24.40 11.27
N TYR A 137 -20.06 24.37 11.37
CA TYR A 137 -19.17 25.42 10.90
C TYR A 137 -17.96 24.83 10.17
N TYR A 138 -17.36 25.61 9.28
CA TYR A 138 -16.18 25.19 8.51
C TYR A 138 -14.92 25.77 9.13
N ALA A 139 -13.91 24.93 9.37
CA ALA A 139 -12.66 25.39 9.95
C ALA A 139 -11.82 26.15 8.91
N GLU A 140 -11.32 27.35 9.27
CA GLU A 140 -10.44 28.15 8.40
C GLU A 140 -9.05 27.50 8.20
N SER A 141 -8.67 26.58 9.10
CA SER A 141 -7.43 25.79 9.01
C SER A 141 -7.67 24.36 9.52
N PRO A 142 -6.97 23.35 8.96
CA PRO A 142 -7.13 21.96 9.38
C PRO A 142 -6.59 21.75 10.79
N ASP A 143 -7.47 21.28 11.67
CA ASP A 143 -7.10 20.86 13.03
C ASP A 143 -6.89 19.36 13.04
N TYR A 144 -5.62 18.95 13.09
CA TYR A 144 -5.22 17.56 12.94
C TYR A 144 -5.35 16.79 14.25
N THR A 145 -6.11 15.71 14.19
CA THR A 145 -6.20 14.69 15.24
C THR A 145 -5.47 13.43 14.82
N LEU A 146 -4.81 12.74 15.75
CA LEU A 146 -4.18 11.46 15.45
C LEU A 146 -5.27 10.43 15.17
N GLY A 147 -5.31 9.90 13.95
CA GLY A 147 -6.17 8.78 13.60
C GLY A 147 -5.49 7.46 13.93
N GLU A 148 -4.36 7.20 13.26
CA GLU A 148 -3.71 5.89 13.31
C GLU A 148 -2.20 6.00 13.58
N LYS A 149 -1.72 5.06 14.38
CA LYS A 149 -0.29 4.75 14.53
C LYS A 149 0.01 3.45 13.83
N ILE A 150 0.92 3.48 12.87
CA ILE A 150 1.28 2.33 12.04
C ILE A 150 2.72 1.93 12.34
N ILE A 151 2.95 0.64 12.61
CA ILE A 151 4.26 0.09 12.97
C ILE A 151 4.67 -0.96 11.93
N PHE A 152 5.90 -0.84 11.45
CA PHE A 152 6.50 -1.73 10.47
C PHE A 152 7.62 -2.54 11.12
N ILE A 153 7.53 -3.86 11.02
CA ILE A 153 8.48 -4.80 11.61
C ILE A 153 9.06 -5.67 10.51
N TYR A 154 10.35 -5.55 10.25
CA TYR A 154 11.04 -6.35 9.24
C TYR A 154 11.74 -7.56 9.85
N THR A 155 11.60 -8.70 9.19
CA THR A 155 12.33 -9.93 9.48
C THR A 155 13.18 -10.32 8.26
N LYS A 156 13.99 -11.38 8.38
CA LYS A 156 14.80 -11.88 7.27
C LYS A 156 13.95 -12.33 6.07
N HIS A 157 12.73 -12.82 6.32
CA HIS A 157 11.89 -13.49 5.32
C HIS A 157 10.48 -12.88 5.24
N GLY A 158 10.30 -11.65 5.70
CA GLY A 158 8.97 -11.08 5.80
C GLY A 158 8.95 -9.69 6.41
N TYR A 159 7.78 -9.08 6.36
CA TYR A 159 7.47 -7.89 7.13
C TYR A 159 6.07 -7.99 7.74
N VAL A 160 5.88 -7.31 8.86
CA VAL A 160 4.59 -7.17 9.52
C VAL A 160 4.26 -5.70 9.64
N GLU A 161 3.07 -5.34 9.20
CA GLU A 161 2.44 -4.04 9.42
C GLU A 161 1.38 -4.17 10.50
N LYS A 162 1.28 -3.17 11.36
CA LYS A 162 0.23 -3.08 12.37
C LYS A 162 -0.28 -1.65 12.46
N ALA A 163 -1.57 -1.44 12.23
CA ALA A 163 -2.21 -0.15 12.45
C ALA A 163 -3.01 -0.19 13.76
N TYR A 164 -2.88 0.88 14.53
CA TYR A 164 -3.56 1.07 15.82
C TYR A 164 -4.35 2.37 15.81
N ALA A 165 -5.60 2.33 16.26
CA ALA A 165 -6.37 3.51 16.62
C ALA A 165 -6.76 3.41 18.10
N ASN A 166 -6.59 4.49 18.87
CA ASN A 166 -6.87 4.51 20.32
C ASN A 166 -6.22 3.34 21.08
N ASP A 167 -4.95 3.03 20.75
CA ASP A 167 -4.16 1.90 21.26
C ASP A 167 -4.73 0.49 20.98
N GLN A 168 -5.81 0.37 20.22
CA GLN A 168 -6.37 -0.89 19.77
C GLN A 168 -5.81 -1.27 18.40
N LEU A 169 -5.40 -2.54 18.24
CA LEU A 169 -4.97 -3.07 16.95
C LEU A 169 -6.18 -3.21 16.04
N ILE A 170 -6.26 -2.40 14.99
CA ILE A 170 -7.37 -2.40 14.03
C ILE A 170 -7.02 -3.11 12.73
N GLU A 171 -5.74 -3.19 12.39
CA GLU A 171 -5.27 -3.90 11.20
C GLU A 171 -3.89 -4.53 11.42
N LYS A 172 -3.71 -5.73 10.87
CA LYS A 172 -2.42 -6.42 10.77
C LYS A 172 -2.26 -7.03 9.38
N ILE A 173 -1.16 -6.68 8.72
CA ILE A 173 -0.73 -7.30 7.46
C ILE A 173 0.59 -8.02 7.69
N GLU A 174 0.70 -9.27 7.27
CA GLU A 174 1.93 -10.06 7.36
C GLU A 174 2.31 -10.55 5.99
N LYS A 175 3.50 -10.21 5.52
CA LYS A 175 4.03 -10.66 4.23
C LYS A 175 5.22 -11.57 4.43
N TYR A 176 5.26 -12.66 3.67
CA TYR A 176 6.33 -13.65 3.71
C TYR A 176 6.93 -13.81 2.32
N TYR A 177 8.25 -13.74 2.26
CA TYR A 177 9.03 -13.85 1.03
C TYR A 177 9.83 -15.14 1.02
N GLY A 178 9.81 -15.85 -0.11
CA GLY A 178 10.60 -17.04 -0.35
C GLY A 178 12.11 -16.73 -0.44
N THR A 179 12.92 -17.77 -0.58
CA THR A 179 14.39 -17.66 -0.68
C THR A 179 14.86 -16.88 -1.91
N ASN A 180 14.03 -16.81 -2.96
CA ASN A 180 14.26 -16.03 -4.17
C ASN A 180 13.75 -14.58 -4.07
N GLY A 181 13.30 -14.14 -2.88
CA GLY A 181 12.77 -12.79 -2.66
C GLY A 181 11.34 -12.57 -3.16
N LYS A 182 10.67 -13.58 -3.72
CA LYS A 182 9.27 -13.46 -4.17
C LYS A 182 8.30 -13.55 -3.00
N LEU A 183 7.22 -12.78 -3.05
CA LEU A 183 6.10 -12.89 -2.11
C LEU A 183 5.43 -14.25 -2.31
N ILE A 184 5.35 -15.06 -1.24
CA ILE A 184 4.76 -16.42 -1.27
C ILE A 184 3.50 -16.53 -0.42
N LYS A 185 3.32 -15.63 0.55
CA LYS A 185 2.18 -15.66 1.47
C LYS A 185 1.92 -14.29 2.04
N GLU A 186 0.65 -13.92 2.14
CA GLU A 186 0.18 -12.77 2.92
C GLU A 186 -0.90 -13.20 3.90
N ARG A 187 -0.93 -12.55 5.06
CA ARG A 187 -2.05 -12.64 6.00
C ARG A 187 -2.57 -11.23 6.26
N TRP A 188 -3.89 -11.06 6.21
CA TRP A 188 -4.53 -9.79 6.53
C TRP A 188 -5.61 -10.01 7.58
N LYS A 189 -5.58 -9.22 8.64
CA LYS A 189 -6.62 -9.14 9.64
C LYS A 189 -7.00 -7.70 9.87
N ALA A 190 -8.27 -7.36 9.81
CA ALA A 190 -8.73 -6.00 10.06
C ALA A 190 -10.14 -5.96 10.65
N TYR A 191 -10.36 -4.99 11.56
CA TYR A 191 -11.63 -4.63 12.20
C TYR A 191 -12.46 -5.81 12.75
N ASP A 192 -11.81 -6.91 13.15
CA ASP A 192 -12.42 -8.18 13.55
C ASP A 192 -13.29 -8.90 12.48
N GLU A 193 -13.57 -8.27 11.33
CA GLU A 193 -14.40 -8.80 10.24
C GLU A 193 -13.60 -9.51 9.14
N TYR A 194 -12.37 -9.05 8.93
CA TYR A 194 -11.48 -9.53 7.88
C TYR A 194 -10.40 -10.42 8.48
N ASN A 195 -10.26 -11.62 7.92
CA ASN A 195 -9.21 -12.58 8.30
C ASN A 195 -8.88 -13.44 7.08
N TYR A 196 -7.93 -12.98 6.26
CA TYR A 196 -7.57 -13.61 5.00
C TYR A 196 -6.16 -14.18 5.03
N LEU A 197 -6.01 -15.33 4.38
CA LEU A 197 -4.73 -15.93 4.04
C LEU A 197 -4.63 -16.03 2.53
N ILE A 198 -3.57 -15.46 1.97
CA ILE A 198 -3.31 -15.43 0.54
C ILE A 198 -2.00 -16.18 0.29
N ILE A 199 -2.03 -17.14 -0.63
CA ILE A 199 -0.88 -17.98 -0.98
C ILE A 199 -0.57 -17.77 -2.45
N TYR A 200 0.68 -17.44 -2.76
CA TYR A 200 1.20 -17.24 -4.10
C TYR A 200 2.02 -18.45 -4.53
N HIS A 201 1.77 -18.98 -5.73
CA HIS A 201 2.46 -20.14 -6.30
C HIS A 201 3.44 -19.71 -7.40
#